data_AF-A0A8E2I659-F1
#
_entry.id   AF-A0A8E2I659-F1
#
_cell.length_a   1.000
_cell.length_b   1.000
_cell.length_c   1.000
_cell.angle_alpha   90.00
_cell.angle_beta   90.00
_cell.angle_gamma   90.00
#
_symmetry.space_group_name_H-M   'P 1'
#
loop_
_entity.id
_entity.type
_entity.pdbx_description
1 polymer ?
#
loop_
_entity_poly.entity_id
_entity_poly.type
_entity_poly.pdbx_seq_one_letter_code
_entity_poly.pdbx_strand_id
1 'polypeptide(L)'
;VISLSKRTELDELQTKLFSFKNKYYLSVEFPDDLFEEEDIDNLLSILLEYGDESSLTVHRLQEYGNLIIDENVFATINKYFH
;
A
#
# COMPACT_ATOMS: atom_id res chain seq x y z
N VAL A 1 8.31 1.81 2.81
CA VAL A 1 7.50 0.59 3.04
C VAL A 1 7.70 0.00 4.43
N ILE A 2 8.92 -0.40 4.86
CA ILE A 2 9.15 -0.94 6.22
C ILE A 2 8.72 0.05 7.32
N SER A 3 9.08 1.34 7.19
CA SER A 3 8.63 2.33 8.18
C SER A 3 7.12 2.56 8.17
N LEU A 4 6.49 2.45 7.00
CA LEU A 4 5.04 2.64 6.83
C LEU A 4 4.25 1.50 7.47
N SER A 5 4.74 0.25 7.38
CA SER A 5 4.03 -0.91 7.96
C SER A 5 3.83 -0.83 9.47
N LYS A 6 4.58 0.04 10.17
CA LYS A 6 4.46 0.24 11.61
C LYS A 6 3.26 1.10 12.03
N ARG A 7 2.54 1.69 11.06
CA ARG A 7 1.31 2.45 11.30
C ARG A 7 0.12 1.50 11.36
N THR A 8 -0.37 1.23 12.57
CA THR A 8 -1.48 0.30 12.83
C THR A 8 -2.81 0.81 12.29
N GLU A 9 -2.93 2.11 12.05
CA GLU A 9 -4.09 2.75 11.42
C GLU A 9 -4.35 2.23 9.98
N LEU A 10 -3.36 1.56 9.38
CA LEU A 10 -3.42 1.07 8.01
C LEU A 10 -3.75 -0.43 7.90
N ASP A 11 -3.98 -1.12 9.02
CA ASP A 11 -4.13 -2.58 9.05
C ASP A 11 -5.41 -3.07 8.37
N GLU A 12 -6.45 -2.23 8.27
CA GLU A 12 -7.72 -2.55 7.59
C GLU A 12 -7.65 -2.34 6.07
N LEU A 13 -6.55 -1.78 5.55
CA LEU A 13 -6.41 -1.51 4.12
C LEU A 13 -6.06 -2.77 3.34
N GLN A 14 -6.77 -2.96 2.22
CA GLN A 14 -6.40 -3.98 1.25
C GLN A 14 -5.17 -3.51 0.48
N THR A 15 -4.06 -4.24 0.65
CA THR A 15 -2.76 -3.80 0.14
C THR A 15 -2.03 -4.88 -0.64
N LYS A 16 -1.32 -4.45 -1.70
CA LYS A 16 -0.42 -5.30 -2.49
C LYS A 16 0.90 -4.58 -2.73
N LEU A 17 2.01 -5.33 -2.72
CA LEU A 17 3.35 -4.77 -2.93
C LEU A 17 3.97 -5.33 -4.21
N PHE A 18 4.42 -4.43 -5.07
CA PHE A 18 5.11 -4.76 -6.31
C PHE A 18 6.51 -4.14 -6.33
N SER A 19 7.41 -4.73 -7.10
CA SER A 19 8.62 -4.06 -7.59
C SER A 19 8.55 -3.88 -9.10
N PHE A 20 8.92 -2.68 -9.56
CA PHE A 20 8.97 -2.37 -10.97
C PHE A 20 10.01 -1.27 -11.20
N LYS A 21 10.89 -1.44 -12.21
CA LYS A 21 11.93 -0.47 -12.57
C LYS A 21 12.71 0.10 -11.38
N ASN A 22 13.22 -0.79 -10.52
CA ASN A 22 14.00 -0.47 -9.31
C ASN A 22 13.26 0.39 -8.26
N LYS A 23 11.93 0.46 -8.34
CA LYS A 23 11.08 1.09 -7.33
C LYS A 23 10.09 0.08 -6.77
N TYR A 24 9.64 0.34 -5.55
CA TYR A 24 8.56 -0.41 -4.91
C TYR A 24 7.26 0.39 -5.04
N TYR A 25 6.18 -0.30 -5.36
CA TYR A 25 4.85 0.27 -5.51
C TYR A 25 3.89 -0.44 -4.57
N LEU A 26 3.21 0.34 -3.75
CA LEU A 26 2.15 -0.13 -2.86
C LEU A 26 0.81 0.20 -3.52
N SER A 27 0.06 -0.84 -3.89
CA SER A 27 -1.35 -0.69 -4.25
C SER A 27 -2.16 -0.67 -2.95
N VAL A 28 -3.03 0.31 -2.81
CA VAL A 28 -3.95 0.45 -1.68
C VAL A 28 -5.35 0.55 -2.26
N GLU A 29 -6.26 -0.26 -1.76
CA GLU A 29 -7.69 -0.20 -2.07
C GLU A 29 -8.45 0.16 -0.81
N PHE A 30 -9.38 1.10 -0.92
CA PHE A 30 -10.29 1.54 0.13
C PHE A 30 -11.67 0.95 -0.18
N PRO A 31 -12.13 -0.07 0.56
CA PRO A 31 -13.48 -0.60 0.38
C PRO A 31 -14.54 0.44 0.70
N ASP A 32 -15.46 0.68 -0.25
CA ASP A 32 -16.52 1.71 -0.16
C ASP A 32 -17.46 1.51 1.06
N ASP A 33 -17.54 0.29 1.59
CA ASP A 33 -18.37 -0.07 2.73
C ASP A 33 -17.69 0.12 4.10
N LEU A 34 -16.40 0.43 4.13
CA LEU A 34 -15.60 0.55 5.34
C LEU A 34 -15.07 1.96 5.60
N PHE A 35 -14.90 2.78 4.56
CA PHE A 35 -14.27 4.09 4.67
C PHE A 35 -15.15 5.19 4.09
N GLU A 36 -15.37 6.25 4.86
CA GLU A 36 -15.96 7.49 4.33
C GLU A 36 -14.88 8.35 3.66
N GLU A 37 -15.29 9.35 2.85
CA GLU A 37 -14.35 10.24 2.14
C GLU A 37 -13.33 10.90 3.10
N GLU A 38 -13.76 11.33 4.28
CA GLU A 38 -12.88 11.94 5.29
C GLU A 38 -11.83 10.94 5.82
N ASP A 39 -12.20 9.66 5.99
CA ASP A 39 -11.26 8.62 6.40
C ASP A 39 -10.21 8.37 5.32
N ILE A 40 -10.64 8.33 4.05
CA ILE A 40 -9.75 8.15 2.91
C ILE A 40 -8.72 9.28 2.86
N ASP A 41 -9.15 10.54 2.99
CA ASP A 41 -8.25 11.70 2.97
C ASP A 41 -7.22 11.68 4.12
N ASN A 42 -7.66 11.28 5.33
CA ASN A 42 -6.79 11.15 6.49
C ASN A 42 -5.75 10.02 6.28
N LEU A 43 -6.18 8.86 5.80
CA LEU A 43 -5.29 7.72 5.55
C LEU A 43 -4.32 8.01 4.41
N LEU A 44 -4.79 8.67 3.35
CA LEU A 44 -3.95 9.11 2.24
C LEU A 44 -2.86 10.06 2.70
N SER A 45 -3.19 11.01 3.59
CA SER A 45 -2.20 11.91 4.18
C SER A 45 -1.07 11.15 4.88
N ILE A 46 -1.39 10.10 5.64
CA ILE A 46 -0.39 9.24 6.29
C ILE A 46 0.45 8.48 5.26
N LEU A 47 -0.18 7.88 4.24
CA LEU A 47 0.54 7.13 3.19
C LEU A 47 1.58 8.02 2.48
N LEU A 48 1.21 9.28 2.22
CA LEU A 48 2.04 10.26 1.52
C LEU A 48 3.20 10.82 2.36
N GLU A 49 3.23 10.58 3.68
CA GLU A 49 4.43 10.87 4.49
C GLU A 49 5.60 9.93 4.15
N TYR A 50 5.33 8.75 3.56
CA TYR A 50 6.30 7.69 3.35
C TYR A 50 6.58 7.39 1.87
N GLY A 51 5.91 8.09 0.96
CA GLY A 51 6.02 7.90 -0.48
C GLY A 51 5.20 8.92 -1.26
N ASP A 52 5.27 8.84 -2.58
CA ASP A 52 4.52 9.72 -3.48
C ASP A 52 3.41 8.92 -4.17
N GLU A 53 2.30 9.59 -4.48
CA GLU A 53 1.29 9.04 -5.36
C GLU A 53 1.89 8.74 -6.75
N SER A 54 1.56 7.57 -7.30
CA SER A 54 2.01 7.17 -8.62
C SER A 54 0.92 7.31 -9.66
N SER A 55 1.26 7.87 -10.82
CA SER A 55 0.39 7.85 -12.00
C SER A 55 0.37 6.50 -12.73
N LEU A 56 1.10 5.49 -12.24
CA LEU A 56 1.06 4.13 -12.79
C LEU A 56 -0.20 3.41 -12.32
N THR A 57 -0.91 2.80 -13.26
CA THR A 57 -2.08 1.98 -12.96
C THR A 57 -1.68 0.65 -12.33
N VAL A 58 -2.54 0.12 -11.45
CA VAL A 58 -2.36 -1.21 -10.86
C VAL A 58 -2.26 -2.31 -11.94
N HIS A 59 -3.04 -2.21 -13.02
CA HIS A 59 -3.00 -3.14 -14.15
C HIS A 59 -1.60 -3.24 -14.80
N ARG A 60 -0.88 -2.12 -14.94
CA ARG A 60 0.50 -2.14 -15.46
C ARG A 60 1.47 -2.85 -14.52
N LEU A 61 1.28 -2.71 -13.22
CA LEU A 61 2.09 -3.41 -12.22
C LEU A 61 1.77 -4.91 -12.19
N GLN A 62 0.51 -5.28 -12.39
CA GLN A 62 0.10 -6.68 -12.50
C GLN A 62 0.64 -7.35 -13.77
N GLU A 63 0.69 -6.65 -14.90
CA GLU A 63 1.19 -7.18 -16.16
C GLU A 63 2.72 -7.22 -16.26
N TYR A 64 3.41 -6.15 -15.82
CA TYR A 64 4.85 -5.97 -16.07
C TYR A 64 5.69 -5.80 -14.80
N GLY A 65 5.05 -5.64 -13.64
CA GLY A 65 5.72 -5.59 -12.36
C GLY A 65 5.94 -6.99 -11.78
N ASN A 66 6.82 -7.08 -10.79
CA ASN A 66 6.99 -8.28 -9.99
C ASN A 66 6.14 -8.12 -8.73
N LEU A 67 5.14 -8.97 -8.57
CA LEU A 67 4.40 -9.09 -7.31
C LEU A 67 5.33 -9.64 -6.23
N ILE A 68 5.40 -8.94 -5.09
CA ILE A 68 6.20 -9.34 -3.93
C ILE A 68 5.28 -9.89 -2.84
N ILE A 69 4.18 -9.18 -2.56
CA ILE A 69 3.19 -9.56 -1.55
C ILE A 69 1.80 -9.29 -2.12
N ASP A 70 0.95 -10.32 -2.17
CA ASP A 70 -0.37 -10.27 -2.82
C ASP A 70 -1.48 -9.72 -1.92
N GLU A 71 -1.29 -9.74 -0.61
CA GLU A 71 -2.27 -9.29 0.38
C GLU A 71 -1.58 -9.03 1.72
N ASN A 72 -2.19 -8.19 2.56
CA ASN A 72 -1.74 -7.93 3.94
C ASN A 72 -0.26 -7.50 4.00
N VAL A 73 0.12 -6.51 3.18
CA VAL A 73 1.51 -6.05 3.03
C VAL A 73 2.10 -5.65 4.38
N PHE A 74 1.37 -4.85 5.16
CA PHE A 74 1.88 -4.32 6.42
C PHE A 74 2.11 -5.42 7.45
N ALA A 75 1.14 -6.33 7.64
CA ALA A 75 1.29 -7.48 8.52
C ALA A 75 2.48 -8.38 8.09
N THR A 76 2.62 -8.64 6.80
CA THR A 76 3.72 -9.45 6.27
C THR A 76 5.08 -8.79 6.52
N ILE A 77 5.21 -7.49 6.27
CA ILE A 77 6.46 -6.77 6.51
C ILE A 77 6.79 -6.74 7.99
N ASN A 78 5.83 -6.41 8.86
CA ASN A 78 6.05 -6.38 10.31
C ASN A 78 6.49 -7.75 10.84
N LYS A 79 5.96 -8.85 10.29
CA LYS A 79 6.38 -10.21 10.66
C LYS A 79 7.87 -10.47 10.42
N TYR A 80 8.47 -9.91 9.36
CA TYR A 80 9.85 -10.19 8.96
C TYR A 80 10.86 -9.10 9.34
N PHE A 81 10.42 -7.84 9.50
CA PHE A 81 11.29 -6.66 9.61
C PHE A 81 11.07 -5.85 10.89
N HIS A 82 10.53 -6.47 11.95
CA HIS A 82 10.26 -5.89 13.29
C HIS A 82 11.10 -4.64 13.64
#